data_AF-A0A168MN55-F1
#
_entry.id   AF-A0A168MN55-F1
#
_cell.length_a   1.000
_cell.length_b   1.000
_cell.length_c   1.000
_cell.angle_alpha   90.00
_cell.angle_beta   90.00
_cell.angle_gamma   90.00
#
_symmetry.space_group_name_H-M   'P 1'
#
loop_
_entity.id
_entity.type
_entity.pdbx_description
1 polymer ?
#
loop_
_entity_poly.entity_id
_entity_poly.type
_entity_poly.pdbx_seq_one_letter_code
_entity_poly.pdbx_strand_id
1 'polypeptide(L)'
;MDSNYEIYKRMKKSTNARICVGRAGSRYKTETFLKLRADHAVAMDAVWSYVDESIIDKLNFLKAQTMVKDKEQYIQRPDLGRRFSGETIEYIKKNCIKNPDVQIIAGDGLSSPAITVNLEDIYCIIIDGLKAKGYKIGTPIFVKYARVATMDKISEALNAKVTIILIGERPGLATGESMSSYMAYRSSTKKPESQRTVISNIYRNGTPQ
;
A
#
# COMPACT_ATOMS: atom_id res chain seq x y z
N MET A 1 15.24 34.05 -27.68
CA MET A 1 14.64 33.08 -26.73
C MET A 1 15.78 32.54 -25.89
N ASP A 2 15.78 32.79 -24.58
CA ASP A 2 16.97 32.54 -23.74
C ASP A 2 17.27 31.05 -23.56
N SER A 3 18.52 30.67 -23.80
CA SER A 3 19.05 29.31 -23.60
C SER A 3 18.69 28.74 -22.21
N ASN A 4 18.76 29.60 -21.18
CA ASN A 4 18.42 29.23 -19.80
C ASN A 4 16.95 28.83 -19.61
N TYR A 5 16.01 29.37 -20.39
CA TYR A 5 14.59 29.01 -20.27
C TYR A 5 14.34 27.57 -20.71
N GLU A 6 14.90 27.14 -21.84
CA GLU A 6 14.78 25.76 -22.32
C GLU A 6 15.54 24.77 -21.40
N ILE A 7 16.67 25.19 -20.81
CA ILE A 7 17.34 24.40 -19.74
C ILE A 7 16.40 24.18 -18.54
N TYR A 8 15.80 25.24 -17.98
CA TYR A 8 14.87 25.10 -16.85
C TYR A 8 13.62 24.28 -17.19
N LYS A 9 13.11 24.40 -18.41
CA LYS A 9 11.98 23.61 -18.92
C LYS A 9 12.34 22.13 -19.08
N ARG A 10 13.55 21.81 -19.55
CA ARG A 10 14.09 20.44 -19.60
C ARG A 10 14.27 19.86 -18.20
N MET A 11 14.84 20.63 -17.27
CA MET A 11 14.99 20.21 -15.86
C MET A 11 13.62 19.94 -15.19
N LYS A 12 12.63 20.82 -15.38
CA LYS A 12 11.27 20.61 -14.87
C LYS A 12 10.58 19.35 -15.44
N LYS A 13 10.96 18.91 -16.65
CA LYS A 13 10.46 17.68 -17.26
C LYS A 13 11.19 16.42 -16.79
N SER A 14 12.41 16.54 -16.28
CA SER A 14 13.22 15.38 -15.85
C SER A 14 12.98 14.96 -14.38
N THR A 15 12.07 15.60 -13.66
CA THR A 15 11.73 15.22 -12.28
C THR A 15 10.33 15.69 -11.88
N ASN A 16 9.67 14.92 -11.01
CA ASN A 16 8.43 15.31 -10.35
C ASN A 16 8.66 16.29 -9.17
N ALA A 17 9.92 16.58 -8.82
CA ALA A 17 10.27 17.53 -7.77
C ALA A 17 9.97 18.99 -8.17
N ARG A 18 9.59 19.82 -7.19
CA ARG A 18 9.19 21.23 -7.39
C ARG A 18 10.40 22.18 -7.61
N ILE A 19 11.22 21.90 -8.62
CA ILE A 19 12.40 22.70 -8.96
C ILE A 19 12.08 23.89 -9.89
N CYS A 20 13.01 24.84 -10.00
CA CYS A 20 12.92 26.00 -10.89
C CYS A 20 11.62 26.83 -10.70
N VAL A 21 11.11 26.90 -9.47
CA VAL A 21 9.92 27.69 -9.06
C VAL A 21 10.25 29.17 -8.79
N GLY A 22 11.52 29.49 -8.54
CA GLY A 22 11.95 30.83 -8.14
C GLY A 22 11.59 31.18 -6.69
N ARG A 23 11.71 32.46 -6.34
CA ARG A 23 11.57 32.95 -4.96
C ARG A 23 11.07 34.40 -4.92
N ALA A 24 10.51 34.80 -3.78
CA ALA A 24 10.25 36.17 -3.39
C ALA A 24 11.10 36.46 -2.13
N GLY A 25 12.20 37.21 -2.29
CA GLY A 25 13.23 37.30 -1.25
C GLY A 25 13.82 35.92 -0.92
N SER A 26 13.65 35.49 0.34
CA SER A 26 14.00 34.17 0.88
C SER A 26 12.79 33.20 0.96
N ARG A 27 11.62 33.58 0.44
CA ARG A 27 10.37 32.82 0.52
C ARG A 27 9.94 32.27 -0.85
N TYR A 28 9.00 31.33 -0.86
CA TYR A 28 8.35 30.87 -2.08
C TYR A 28 7.57 31.99 -2.77
N LYS A 29 7.37 31.89 -4.09
CA LYS A 29 6.35 32.69 -4.78
C LYS A 29 4.95 32.27 -4.32
N THR A 30 4.01 33.22 -4.31
CA THR A 30 2.61 32.99 -3.89
C THR A 30 1.96 31.82 -4.63
N GLU A 31 2.13 31.74 -5.95
CA GLU A 31 1.66 30.62 -6.79
C GLU A 31 2.17 29.26 -6.29
N THR A 32 3.47 29.15 -6.00
CA THR A 32 4.09 27.91 -5.50
C THR A 32 3.57 27.53 -4.12
N PHE A 33 3.33 28.51 -3.25
CA PHE A 33 2.74 28.29 -1.94
C PHE A 33 1.28 27.85 -2.02
N LEU A 34 0.47 28.49 -2.86
CA LEU A 34 -0.93 28.10 -3.10
C LEU A 34 -1.02 26.68 -3.67
N LYS A 35 -0.18 26.34 -4.66
CA LYS A 35 -0.13 24.98 -5.20
C LYS A 35 0.27 23.96 -4.13
N LEU A 36 1.27 24.26 -3.30
CA LEU A 36 1.65 23.39 -2.17
C LEU A 36 0.49 23.17 -1.17
N ARG A 37 -0.33 24.18 -0.92
CA ARG A 37 -1.51 24.08 -0.03
C ARG A 37 -2.65 23.28 -0.67
N ALA A 38 -2.91 23.45 -1.96
CA ALA A 38 -3.90 22.67 -2.70
C ALA A 38 -3.51 21.17 -2.73
N ASP A 39 -2.28 20.86 -3.12
CA ASP A 39 -1.79 19.48 -3.17
C ASP A 39 -1.74 18.82 -1.78
N HIS A 40 -1.52 19.60 -0.72
CA HIS A 40 -1.63 19.13 0.67
C HIS A 40 -3.06 18.79 1.09
N ALA A 41 -4.08 19.53 0.60
CA ALA A 41 -5.48 19.19 0.87
C ALA A 41 -5.84 17.84 0.24
N VAL A 42 -5.51 17.64 -1.04
CA VAL A 42 -5.70 16.35 -1.73
C VAL A 42 -4.98 15.20 -1.03
N ALA A 43 -3.76 15.42 -0.54
CA ALA A 43 -3.03 14.41 0.23
C ALA A 43 -3.70 14.07 1.57
N MET A 44 -4.37 15.03 2.22
CA MET A 44 -5.17 14.78 3.44
C MET A 44 -6.44 13.98 3.12
N ASP A 45 -7.16 14.32 2.05
CA ASP A 45 -8.36 13.59 1.63
C ASP A 45 -8.03 12.12 1.31
N ALA A 46 -6.86 11.88 0.68
CA ALA A 46 -6.35 10.52 0.43
C ALA A 46 -6.08 9.71 1.71
N VAL A 47 -5.69 10.34 2.84
CA VAL A 47 -5.55 9.66 4.14
C VAL A 47 -6.90 9.20 4.67
N TRP A 48 -7.94 10.02 4.54
CA TRP A 48 -9.27 9.78 5.12
C TRP A 48 -10.19 8.93 4.23
N SER A 49 -9.86 8.78 2.95
CA SER A 49 -10.56 7.91 2.02
C SER A 49 -10.58 6.41 2.43
N TYR A 50 -11.50 5.66 1.83
CA TYR A 50 -11.64 4.21 1.97
C TYR A 50 -11.41 3.51 0.63
N VAL A 51 -11.03 2.23 0.67
CA VAL A 51 -10.86 1.41 -0.54
C VAL A 51 -12.23 1.10 -1.11
N ASP A 52 -12.34 1.14 -2.44
CA ASP A 52 -13.54 0.68 -3.15
C ASP A 52 -13.65 -0.84 -2.97
N GLU A 53 -14.66 -1.27 -2.21
CA GLU A 53 -14.86 -2.68 -1.90
C GLU A 53 -15.28 -3.50 -3.14
N SER A 54 -15.74 -2.87 -4.23
CA SER A 54 -16.10 -3.57 -5.47
C SER A 54 -14.90 -4.28 -6.12
N ILE A 55 -13.70 -3.71 -6.02
CA ILE A 55 -12.46 -4.32 -6.51
C ILE A 55 -12.09 -5.53 -5.64
N ILE A 56 -12.29 -5.42 -4.33
CA ILE A 56 -12.04 -6.50 -3.37
C ILE A 56 -12.95 -7.70 -3.63
N ASP A 57 -14.23 -7.43 -3.90
CA ASP A 57 -15.22 -8.46 -4.26
C ASP A 57 -14.94 -9.07 -5.64
N LYS A 58 -14.64 -8.24 -6.66
CA LYS A 58 -14.26 -8.67 -8.01
C LYS A 58 -13.08 -9.64 -8.03
N LEU A 59 -12.08 -9.38 -7.18
CA LEU A 59 -10.89 -10.23 -7.05
C LEU A 59 -11.06 -11.40 -6.06
N ASN A 60 -12.27 -11.58 -5.48
CA ASN A 60 -12.62 -12.63 -4.52
C ASN A 60 -11.73 -12.64 -3.25
N PHE A 61 -11.33 -11.46 -2.76
CA PHE A 61 -10.57 -11.34 -1.52
C PHE A 61 -11.45 -11.56 -0.30
N LEU A 62 -11.05 -12.47 0.60
CA LEU A 62 -11.71 -12.64 1.89
C LEU A 62 -11.52 -11.37 2.73
N LYS A 63 -12.61 -10.66 3.03
CA LYS A 63 -12.58 -9.44 3.83
C LYS A 63 -12.39 -9.78 5.33
N ALA A 64 -11.41 -9.13 5.95
CA ALA A 64 -11.13 -9.17 7.38
C ALA A 64 -10.81 -7.76 7.89
N GLN A 65 -11.00 -7.50 9.18
CA GLN A 65 -10.69 -6.23 9.83
C GLN A 65 -9.78 -6.46 11.03
N THR A 66 -8.86 -5.53 11.30
CA THR A 66 -8.03 -5.56 12.53
C THR A 66 -8.86 -5.22 13.77
N MET A 67 -8.24 -5.15 14.95
CA MET A 67 -8.90 -4.70 16.19
C MET A 67 -9.34 -3.22 16.18
N VAL A 68 -9.10 -2.50 15.08
CA VAL A 68 -9.48 -1.10 14.90
C VAL A 68 -10.95 -0.98 14.53
N LYS A 69 -11.64 -0.01 15.14
CA LYS A 69 -13.06 0.30 14.87
C LYS A 69 -13.26 1.22 13.66
N ASP A 70 -12.48 2.29 13.59
CA ASP A 70 -12.68 3.41 12.66
C ASP A 70 -11.33 4.01 12.19
N LYS A 71 -11.39 4.92 11.21
CA LYS A 71 -10.20 5.53 10.58
C LYS A 71 -9.44 6.46 11.53
N GLU A 72 -10.10 7.12 12.48
CA GLU A 72 -9.44 7.98 13.48
C GLU A 72 -8.57 7.14 14.42
N GLN A 73 -9.15 6.07 14.96
CA GLN A 73 -8.44 5.08 15.76
C GLN A 73 -7.33 4.41 14.95
N TYR A 74 -7.54 4.11 13.66
CA TYR A 74 -6.49 3.53 12.81
C TYR A 74 -5.23 4.40 12.74
N ILE A 75 -5.39 5.72 12.61
CA ILE A 75 -4.30 6.69 12.55
C ILE A 75 -3.59 6.80 13.89
N GLN A 76 -4.35 6.87 15.00
CA GLN A 76 -3.82 7.08 16.35
C GLN A 76 -3.27 5.81 17.03
N ARG A 77 -3.79 4.62 16.67
CA ARG A 77 -3.51 3.33 17.33
C ARG A 77 -2.89 2.30 16.38
N PRO A 78 -1.61 2.49 15.98
CA PRO A 78 -0.91 1.53 15.12
C PRO A 78 -0.70 0.17 15.79
N ASP A 79 -0.87 0.04 17.10
CA ASP A 79 -0.84 -1.22 17.84
C ASP A 79 -2.07 -2.09 17.58
N LEU A 80 -3.26 -1.49 17.47
CA LEU A 80 -4.52 -2.18 17.13
C LEU A 80 -4.53 -2.61 15.66
N GLY A 81 -4.03 -1.76 14.76
CA GLY A 81 -3.88 -2.07 13.33
C GLY A 81 -2.87 -3.18 13.00
N ARG A 82 -2.15 -3.71 13.99
CA ARG A 82 -1.24 -4.87 13.88
C ARG A 82 -1.85 -6.16 14.45
N ARG A 83 -3.09 -6.12 14.95
CA ARG A 83 -3.72 -7.21 15.71
C ARG A 83 -5.11 -7.55 15.17
N PHE A 84 -5.53 -8.78 15.39
CA PHE A 84 -6.86 -9.31 15.08
C PHE A 84 -7.51 -9.81 16.38
N SER A 85 -8.84 -9.86 16.43
CA SER A 85 -9.52 -10.60 17.49
C SER A 85 -9.34 -12.11 17.30
N GLY A 86 -9.63 -12.90 18.34
CA GLY A 86 -9.63 -14.37 18.24
C GLY A 86 -10.58 -14.85 17.14
N GLU A 87 -11.81 -14.32 17.15
CA GLU A 87 -12.87 -14.59 16.16
C GLU A 87 -12.41 -14.33 14.72
N THR A 88 -11.73 -13.21 14.45
CA THR A 88 -11.22 -12.91 13.09
C THR A 88 -10.14 -13.91 12.65
N ILE A 89 -9.27 -14.34 13.57
CA ILE A 89 -8.26 -15.38 13.27
C ILE A 89 -8.92 -16.73 13.01
N GLU A 90 -9.96 -17.11 13.75
CA GLU A 90 -10.73 -18.34 13.51
C GLU A 90 -11.51 -18.28 12.20
N TYR A 91 -12.12 -17.14 11.88
CA TYR A 91 -12.76 -16.87 10.59
C TYR A 91 -11.78 -17.04 9.42
N ILE A 92 -10.58 -16.47 9.51
CA ILE A 92 -9.52 -16.65 8.50
C ILE A 92 -9.11 -18.13 8.41
N LYS A 93 -8.90 -18.82 9.53
CA LYS A 93 -8.54 -20.26 9.56
C LYS A 93 -9.62 -21.19 9.02
N LYS A 94 -10.89 -20.77 9.04
CA LYS A 94 -12.05 -21.52 8.55
C LYS A 94 -12.25 -21.35 7.04
N ASN A 95 -12.04 -20.13 6.52
CA ASN A 95 -12.36 -19.79 5.14
C ASN A 95 -11.13 -19.75 4.19
N CYS A 96 -9.90 -19.80 4.72
CA CYS A 96 -8.68 -19.81 3.90
C CYS A 96 -7.99 -21.17 3.82
N ILE A 97 -7.32 -21.40 2.69
CA ILE A 97 -6.46 -22.57 2.45
C ILE A 97 -5.31 -22.59 3.48
N LYS A 98 -5.17 -23.71 4.19
CA LYS A 98 -4.05 -23.97 5.12
C LYS A 98 -2.82 -24.50 4.39
N ASN A 99 -1.64 -24.17 4.91
CA ASN A 99 -0.32 -24.50 4.37
C ASN A 99 -0.16 -24.10 2.88
N PRO A 100 -0.38 -22.83 2.49
CA PRO A 100 -0.05 -22.36 1.15
C PRO A 100 1.46 -22.16 0.99
N ASP A 101 1.95 -22.27 -0.24
CA ASP A 101 3.30 -21.85 -0.59
C ASP A 101 3.41 -20.33 -0.57
N VAL A 102 2.41 -19.64 -1.12
CA VAL A 102 2.32 -18.18 -1.13
C VAL A 102 0.94 -17.72 -0.68
N GLN A 103 0.90 -16.92 0.38
CA GLN A 103 -0.29 -16.21 0.85
C GLN A 103 -0.22 -14.75 0.41
N ILE A 104 -1.24 -14.28 -0.31
CA ILE A 104 -1.35 -12.88 -0.74
C ILE A 104 -2.36 -12.16 0.13
N ILE A 105 -2.01 -10.95 0.55
CA ILE A 105 -2.82 -10.07 1.38
C ILE A 105 -2.85 -8.69 0.70
N ALA A 106 -4.01 -8.05 0.66
CA ALA A 106 -4.14 -6.62 0.36
C ALA A 106 -4.56 -5.89 1.64
N GLY A 107 -4.08 -4.66 1.83
CA GLY A 107 -4.45 -3.83 2.97
C GLY A 107 -4.61 -2.37 2.57
N ASP A 108 -5.68 -1.73 3.04
CA ASP A 108 -5.94 -0.31 2.80
C ASP A 108 -4.75 0.60 3.16
N GLY A 109 -4.03 0.28 4.23
CA GLY A 109 -2.83 0.99 4.62
C GLY A 109 -3.12 2.45 4.95
N LEU A 110 -2.19 3.35 4.65
CA LEU A 110 -2.35 4.79 4.89
C LEU A 110 -2.91 5.55 3.67
N SER A 111 -3.11 4.89 2.53
CA SER A 111 -3.72 5.50 1.35
C SER A 111 -4.53 4.48 0.55
N SER A 112 -5.85 4.63 0.59
CA SER A 112 -6.77 3.78 -0.16
C SER A 112 -6.69 3.90 -1.69
N PRO A 113 -6.40 5.08 -2.30
CA PRO A 113 -6.26 5.19 -3.75
C PRO A 113 -5.14 4.31 -4.30
N ALA A 114 -4.05 4.09 -3.55
CA ALA A 114 -2.99 3.15 -3.92
C ALA A 114 -3.49 1.71 -4.10
N ILE A 115 -4.49 1.27 -3.34
CA ILE A 115 -5.10 -0.05 -3.53
C ILE A 115 -6.08 0.00 -4.70
N THR A 116 -6.98 0.99 -4.75
CA THR A 116 -7.98 1.13 -5.81
C THR A 116 -7.37 1.22 -7.21
N VAL A 117 -6.22 1.89 -7.38
CA VAL A 117 -5.58 2.10 -8.68
C VAL A 117 -4.65 0.95 -9.09
N ASN A 118 -4.00 0.26 -8.14
CA ASN A 118 -2.92 -0.69 -8.47
C ASN A 118 -3.21 -2.16 -8.14
N LEU A 119 -4.22 -2.47 -7.33
CA LEU A 119 -4.38 -3.83 -6.80
C LEU A 119 -4.70 -4.86 -7.90
N GLU A 120 -5.62 -4.55 -8.82
CA GLU A 120 -6.08 -5.52 -9.84
C GLU A 120 -4.96 -5.99 -10.75
N ASP A 121 -4.25 -5.05 -11.39
CA ASP A 121 -3.19 -5.35 -12.35
C ASP A 121 -2.04 -6.16 -11.69
N ILE A 122 -1.55 -5.69 -10.55
CA ILE A 122 -0.45 -6.34 -9.81
C ILE A 122 -0.87 -7.71 -9.27
N TYR A 123 -2.09 -7.83 -8.75
CA TYR A 123 -2.58 -9.11 -8.24
C TYR A 123 -2.68 -10.15 -9.34
N CYS A 124 -3.24 -9.80 -10.49
CA CYS A 124 -3.34 -10.70 -11.65
C CYS A 124 -1.95 -11.17 -12.12
N ILE A 125 -1.00 -10.25 -12.28
CA ILE A 125 0.39 -10.57 -12.69
C ILE A 125 1.07 -11.53 -11.68
N ILE A 126 0.92 -11.28 -10.37
CA ILE A 126 1.47 -12.16 -9.32
C ILE A 126 0.82 -13.55 -9.39
N ILE A 127 -0.50 -13.62 -9.51
CA ILE A 127 -1.24 -14.88 -9.57
C ILE A 127 -0.81 -15.72 -10.76
N ASP A 128 -0.68 -15.13 -11.95
CA ASP A 128 -0.32 -15.87 -13.16
C ASP A 128 1.13 -16.35 -13.13
N GLY A 129 2.06 -15.52 -12.64
CA GLY A 129 3.45 -15.92 -12.40
C GLY A 129 3.58 -17.08 -11.40
N LEU A 130 2.78 -17.09 -10.33
CA LEU A 130 2.76 -18.16 -9.33
C LEU A 130 2.12 -19.46 -9.87
N LYS A 131 1.01 -19.37 -10.60
CA LYS A 131 0.35 -20.50 -11.27
C LYS A 131 1.28 -21.15 -12.29
N ALA A 132 1.95 -20.36 -13.13
CA ALA A 132 2.90 -20.84 -14.14
C ALA A 132 4.11 -21.61 -13.53
N LYS A 133 4.40 -21.39 -12.24
CA LYS A 133 5.43 -22.13 -11.49
C LYS A 133 4.86 -23.28 -10.63
N GLY A 134 3.54 -23.51 -10.66
CA GLY A 134 2.89 -24.60 -9.93
C GLY A 134 2.82 -24.41 -8.41
N TYR A 135 2.96 -23.18 -7.90
CA TYR A 135 2.88 -22.92 -6.47
C TYR A 135 1.45 -23.03 -5.94
N LYS A 136 1.28 -23.58 -4.74
CA LYS A 136 0.00 -23.58 -4.04
C LYS A 136 -0.29 -22.19 -3.45
N ILE A 137 -1.13 -21.43 -4.15
CA ILE A 137 -1.57 -20.10 -3.73
C ILE A 137 -2.65 -20.23 -2.64
N GLY A 138 -2.57 -19.41 -1.59
CA GLY A 138 -3.60 -19.29 -0.56
C GLY A 138 -4.80 -18.45 -1.01
N THR A 139 -5.93 -18.57 -0.31
CA THR A 139 -7.09 -17.69 -0.52
C THR A 139 -6.67 -16.24 -0.29
N PRO A 140 -6.86 -15.31 -1.24
CA PRO A 140 -6.49 -13.90 -1.05
C PRO A 140 -7.29 -13.27 0.10
N ILE A 141 -6.65 -12.39 0.89
CA ILE A 141 -7.29 -11.76 2.07
C ILE A 141 -7.14 -10.24 1.96
N PHE A 142 -8.25 -9.51 2.09
CA PHE A 142 -8.23 -8.05 2.24
C PHE A 142 -8.36 -7.70 3.72
N VAL A 143 -7.42 -6.92 4.23
CA VAL A 143 -7.39 -6.47 5.63
C VAL A 143 -7.71 -4.98 5.69
N LYS A 144 -8.87 -4.65 6.27
CA LYS A 144 -9.26 -3.27 6.59
C LYS A 144 -8.51 -2.79 7.84
N TYR A 145 -8.05 -1.54 7.82
CA TYR A 145 -7.18 -0.94 8.84
C TYR A 145 -5.86 -1.72 9.05
N ALA A 146 -5.22 -2.14 7.95
CA ALA A 146 -4.02 -2.96 7.96
C ALA A 146 -2.75 -2.19 8.33
N ARG A 147 -1.84 -2.82 9.07
CA ARG A 147 -0.41 -2.46 9.14
C ARG A 147 0.40 -3.67 8.70
N VAL A 148 1.61 -3.48 8.16
CA VAL A 148 2.46 -4.57 7.61
C VAL A 148 2.51 -5.82 8.49
N ALA A 149 2.62 -5.67 9.82
CA ALA A 149 2.69 -6.80 10.75
C ALA A 149 1.40 -7.66 10.87
N THR A 150 0.27 -7.29 10.24
CA THR A 150 -0.88 -8.21 10.09
C THR A 150 -0.51 -9.45 9.28
N MET A 151 0.46 -9.32 8.36
CA MET A 151 1.01 -10.43 7.58
C MET A 151 1.56 -11.55 8.48
N ASP A 152 2.15 -11.19 9.63
CA ASP A 152 2.73 -12.16 10.55
C ASP A 152 1.65 -13.03 11.21
N LYS A 153 0.52 -12.42 11.58
CA LYS A 153 -0.60 -13.16 12.19
C LYS A 153 -1.35 -14.03 11.19
N ILE A 154 -1.51 -13.57 9.96
CA ILE A 154 -2.11 -14.38 8.89
C ILE A 154 -1.18 -15.54 8.50
N SER A 155 0.12 -15.28 8.38
CA SER A 155 1.17 -16.29 8.14
C SER A 155 1.20 -17.36 9.24
N GLU A 156 1.21 -16.95 10.51
CA GLU A 156 1.11 -17.87 11.67
C GLU A 156 -0.21 -18.67 11.65
N ALA A 157 -1.34 -18.04 11.33
CA ALA A 157 -2.66 -18.68 11.36
C ALA A 157 -2.85 -19.73 10.26
N LEU A 158 -2.27 -19.51 9.08
CA LEU A 158 -2.41 -20.38 7.90
C LEU A 158 -1.18 -21.25 7.63
N ASN A 159 -0.08 -21.07 8.38
CA ASN A 159 1.21 -21.70 8.17
C ASN A 159 1.75 -21.51 6.73
N ALA A 160 1.74 -20.27 6.26
CA ALA A 160 2.20 -19.90 4.91
C ALA A 160 3.74 -19.97 4.79
N LYS A 161 4.26 -20.52 3.69
CA LYS A 161 5.72 -20.52 3.44
C LYS A 161 6.24 -19.14 3.05
N VAL A 162 5.54 -18.41 2.21
CA VAL A 162 5.80 -17.00 1.86
C VAL A 162 4.49 -16.23 2.09
N THR A 163 4.59 -15.04 2.67
CA THR A 163 3.47 -14.12 2.77
C THR A 163 3.83 -12.80 2.11
N ILE A 164 2.93 -12.30 1.26
CA ILE A 164 3.02 -11.03 0.54
C ILE A 164 1.89 -10.14 1.04
N ILE A 165 2.18 -8.91 1.46
CA ILE A 165 1.18 -7.88 1.74
C ILE A 165 1.37 -6.66 0.83
N LEU A 166 0.39 -6.43 -0.04
CA LEU A 166 0.23 -5.24 -0.86
C LEU A 166 -0.50 -4.19 -0.02
N ILE A 167 0.12 -3.03 0.23
CA ILE A 167 -0.40 -2.05 1.19
C ILE A 167 -0.19 -0.61 0.72
N GLY A 168 -1.21 0.22 0.89
CA GLY A 168 -1.14 1.65 0.59
C GLY A 168 -0.14 2.37 1.49
N GLU A 169 0.82 3.08 0.88
CA GLU A 169 1.84 3.86 1.60
C GLU A 169 1.22 5.10 2.26
N ARG A 170 2.03 5.91 2.95
CA ARG A 170 1.59 7.25 3.36
C ARG A 170 1.49 8.14 2.11
N PRO A 171 0.36 8.82 1.84
CA PRO A 171 0.24 9.66 0.65
C PRO A 171 1.26 10.79 0.68
N GLY A 172 1.88 11.03 -0.47
CA GLY A 172 2.80 12.14 -0.68
C GLY A 172 2.07 13.40 -1.17
N LEU A 173 2.77 14.53 -1.13
CA LEU A 173 2.32 15.84 -1.68
C LEU A 173 2.11 15.86 -3.21
N ALA A 174 2.22 14.73 -3.90
CA ALA A 174 2.12 14.63 -5.36
C ALA A 174 1.30 13.41 -5.83
N THR A 175 1.10 12.40 -4.99
CA THR A 175 0.31 11.21 -5.30
C THR A 175 -0.09 10.47 -4.01
N GLY A 176 -1.34 9.98 -3.99
CA GLY A 176 -1.84 9.00 -3.02
C GLY A 176 -1.89 7.58 -3.58
N GLU A 177 -1.28 7.34 -4.74
CA GLU A 177 -1.38 6.07 -5.48
C GLU A 177 -0.19 5.14 -5.21
N SER A 178 0.79 5.56 -4.40
CA SER A 178 2.00 4.77 -4.11
C SER A 178 1.65 3.55 -3.25
N MET A 179 1.85 2.34 -3.79
CA MET A 179 1.69 1.08 -3.07
C MET A 179 3.06 0.44 -2.79
N SER A 180 3.17 -0.24 -1.64
CA SER A 180 4.30 -1.09 -1.29
C SER A 180 3.90 -2.56 -1.25
N SER A 181 4.82 -3.45 -1.63
CA SER A 181 4.74 -4.90 -1.41
C SER A 181 5.78 -5.31 -0.38
N TYR A 182 5.33 -5.87 0.76
CA TYR A 182 6.20 -6.47 1.77
C TYR A 182 6.09 -7.99 1.71
N MET A 183 7.23 -8.67 1.69
CA MET A 183 7.33 -10.11 1.48
C MET A 183 8.20 -10.75 2.56
N ALA A 184 7.78 -11.89 3.11
CA ALA A 184 8.57 -12.60 4.12
C ALA A 184 8.38 -14.13 4.04
N TYR A 185 9.48 -14.85 4.25
CA TYR A 185 9.47 -16.31 4.36
C TYR A 185 9.11 -16.75 5.79
N ARG A 186 8.05 -17.56 5.93
CA ARG A 186 7.45 -18.02 7.19
C ARG A 186 7.31 -16.87 8.19
N SER A 187 6.60 -15.82 7.79
CA SER A 187 6.42 -14.60 8.59
C SER A 187 5.83 -14.94 9.95
N SER A 188 6.31 -14.28 11.01
CA SER A 188 5.84 -14.51 12.37
C SER A 188 6.22 -13.34 13.29
N THR A 189 5.43 -13.15 14.34
CA THR A 189 5.62 -12.09 15.34
C THR A 189 6.84 -12.29 16.24
N LYS A 190 7.56 -13.41 16.07
CA LYS A 190 8.86 -13.68 16.71
C LYS A 190 10.04 -13.22 15.85
N LYS A 191 9.82 -12.85 14.58
CA LYS A 191 10.87 -12.44 13.64
C LYS A 191 11.01 -10.91 13.59
N PRO A 192 12.23 -10.39 13.43
CA PRO A 192 12.45 -8.95 13.25
C PRO A 192 12.00 -8.50 11.85
N GLU A 193 11.63 -7.23 11.75
CA GLU A 193 11.18 -6.59 10.50
C GLU A 193 12.23 -6.63 9.38
N SER A 194 13.52 -6.71 9.72
CA SER A 194 14.63 -6.86 8.76
C SER A 194 14.61 -8.17 7.96
N GLN A 195 13.77 -9.15 8.30
CA GLN A 195 13.54 -10.34 7.47
C GLN A 195 12.49 -10.12 6.36
N ARG A 196 11.88 -8.94 6.28
CA ARG A 196 10.96 -8.58 5.21
C ARG A 196 11.74 -7.97 4.03
N THR A 197 11.51 -8.49 2.84
CA THR A 197 11.87 -7.82 1.59
C THR A 197 10.77 -6.82 1.27
N VAL A 198 11.12 -5.61 0.83
CA VAL A 198 10.16 -4.58 0.42
C VAL A 198 10.43 -4.12 -1.01
N ILE A 199 9.36 -3.96 -1.79
CA ILE A 199 9.35 -3.21 -3.05
C ILE A 199 8.37 -2.06 -2.82
N SER A 200 8.88 -0.83 -2.82
CA SER A 200 8.08 0.38 -2.61
C SER A 200 7.83 1.13 -3.92
N ASN A 201 7.01 2.18 -3.84
CA ASN A 201 6.78 3.10 -4.95
C ASN A 201 6.27 2.41 -6.22
N ILE A 202 5.36 1.45 -6.03
CA ILE A 202 4.65 0.78 -7.11
C ILE A 202 3.43 1.63 -7.47
N TYR A 203 3.54 2.35 -8.59
CA TYR A 203 2.50 3.19 -9.19
C TYR A 203 2.96 3.65 -10.58
N ARG A 204 2.05 4.19 -11.40
CA ARG A 204 2.29 4.55 -12.81
C ARG A 204 3.56 5.38 -13.10
N ASN A 205 4.00 6.24 -12.18
CA ASN A 205 5.21 7.07 -12.34
C ASN A 205 6.38 6.66 -11.42
N GLY A 206 6.29 5.48 -10.79
CA GLY A 206 7.33 4.88 -9.97
C GLY A 206 7.90 3.63 -10.65
N THR A 207 7.88 2.49 -9.95
CA THR A 207 8.04 1.18 -10.58
C THR A 207 6.76 0.88 -11.37
N PRO A 208 6.82 0.76 -12.71
CA PRO A 208 5.65 0.40 -13.50
C PRO A 208 5.16 -1.01 -13.16
N GLN A 209 3.87 -1.22 -13.39
CA GLN A 209 3.22 -2.52 -13.33
C GLN A 209 3.48 -3.31 -14.63
#